data_AF-A0A816AVJ1-F1
#
_entry.id   AF-A0A816AVJ1-F1
#
_cell.length_a   1.000
_cell.length_b   1.000
_cell.length_c   1.000
_cell.angle_alpha   90.00
_cell.angle_beta   90.00
_cell.angle_gamma   90.00
#
_symmetry.space_group_name_H-M   'P 1'
#
loop_
_entity.id
_entity.type
_entity.pdbx_description
1 polymer ?
#
loop_
_entity_poly.entity_id
_entity_poly.type
_entity_poly.pdbx_seq_one_letter_code
_entity_poly.pdbx_strand_id
1 'polypeptide(L)'
;MAQSKHSVLTILVLCSTFFDIFSTNVGGPVFVNTVWKSANNPYHVTSDFQVPSGVILTIQKGTQIMFDSDDYQILIKGTLRIVGMSNEPVVFLGDTDGRRSMIMFKSTNLTQSSISHAKFNGLKPAIQLSEESEFTQDVIKNNGNLLMEFVTMNNTKLTTSGYTVRNLCFSVL
;
A
#
# COMPACT_ATOMS: atom_id res chain seq x y z
N MET A 1 10.71 71.36 7.17
CA MET A 1 9.51 70.49 7.10
C MET A 1 9.44 69.93 5.68
N ALA A 2 9.98 68.75 5.45
CA ALA A 2 9.80 68.02 4.19
C ALA A 2 9.91 66.52 4.50
N GLN A 3 8.84 65.80 4.17
CA GLN A 3 8.62 64.39 4.47
C GLN A 3 9.29 63.49 3.41
N SER A 4 9.81 62.36 3.91
CA SER A 4 9.64 60.99 3.39
C SER A 4 10.10 60.65 1.96
N LYS A 5 10.96 59.63 1.89
CA LYS A 5 10.60 58.34 1.26
C LYS A 5 11.67 57.30 1.59
N HIS A 6 11.40 56.46 2.58
CA HIS A 6 12.12 55.21 2.75
C HIS A 6 11.64 54.25 1.66
N SER A 7 12.43 54.11 0.59
CA SER A 7 12.24 53.07 -0.43
C SER A 7 12.49 51.70 0.20
N VAL A 8 11.43 51.06 0.67
CA VAL A 8 11.46 49.65 1.06
C VAL A 8 11.48 48.82 -0.22
N LEU A 9 12.64 48.25 -0.54
CA LEU A 9 12.81 47.29 -1.62
C LEU A 9 12.24 45.94 -1.14
N THR A 10 10.99 45.65 -1.47
CA THR A 10 10.36 44.36 -1.18
C THR A 10 10.99 43.28 -2.06
N ILE A 11 11.87 42.45 -1.49
CA ILE A 11 12.35 41.23 -2.15
C ILE A 11 11.19 40.22 -2.11
N LEU A 12 10.49 40.09 -3.24
CA LEU A 12 9.55 39.00 -3.47
C LEU A 12 10.36 37.72 -3.70
N VAL A 13 10.71 37.01 -2.63
CA VAL A 13 11.26 35.64 -2.74
C VAL A 13 10.12 34.75 -3.22
N LEU A 14 10.03 34.59 -4.55
CA LEU A 14 9.35 33.44 -5.14
C LEU A 14 10.13 32.20 -4.70
N CYS A 15 9.78 31.67 -3.53
CA CYS A 15 10.17 30.33 -3.11
C CYS A 15 9.43 29.38 -4.04
N SER A 16 9.97 29.19 -5.24
CA SER A 16 9.59 28.11 -6.13
C SER A 16 9.90 26.83 -5.37
N THR A 17 8.89 26.26 -4.74
CA THR A 17 8.98 24.92 -4.17
C THR A 17 9.27 23.99 -5.33
N PHE A 18 10.53 23.58 -5.47
CA PHE A 18 10.88 22.42 -6.27
C PHE A 18 10.14 21.25 -5.62
N PHE A 19 9.05 20.81 -6.27
CA PHE A 19 8.46 19.52 -5.94
C PHE A 19 9.42 18.48 -6.53
N ASP A 20 10.39 18.07 -5.73
CA ASP A 20 11.18 16.89 -6.04
C ASP A 20 10.19 15.72 -6.15
N ILE A 21 10.06 15.18 -7.36
CA ILE A 21 9.37 13.91 -7.62
C ILE A 21 10.26 12.80 -7.07
N PHE A 22 10.18 12.56 -5.76
CA PHE A 22 10.91 11.50 -5.08
C PHE A 22 10.29 10.14 -5.42
N SER A 23 10.89 9.42 -6.36
CA SER A 23 10.60 8.00 -6.55
C SER A 23 11.39 7.17 -5.53
N THR A 24 10.72 6.20 -4.89
CA THR A 24 11.34 5.32 -3.88
C THR A 24 11.26 3.87 -4.31
N ASN A 25 12.42 3.24 -4.53
CA ASN A 25 12.48 1.81 -4.78
C ASN A 25 12.40 1.03 -3.46
N VAL A 26 11.54 0.03 -3.40
CA VAL A 26 11.35 -0.84 -2.23
C VAL A 26 11.40 -2.31 -2.63
N GLY A 27 11.94 -3.13 -1.73
CA GLY A 27 12.05 -4.57 -1.91
C GLY A 27 12.79 -5.23 -0.76
N GLY A 28 12.76 -6.56 -0.74
CA GLY A 28 13.36 -7.37 0.31
C GLY A 28 12.60 -7.33 1.64
N PRO A 29 13.12 -8.02 2.68
CA PRO A 29 12.53 -8.01 4.02
C PRO A 29 12.84 -6.72 4.78
N VAL A 30 11.83 -6.20 5.47
CA VAL A 30 12.00 -5.14 6.48
C VAL A 30 11.98 -5.72 7.88
N PHE A 31 12.83 -5.20 8.77
CA PHE A 31 12.98 -5.69 10.15
C PHE A 31 12.49 -4.69 11.20
N VAL A 32 12.03 -3.52 10.77
CA VAL A 32 11.50 -2.46 11.62
C VAL A 32 10.20 -1.93 11.05
N ASN A 33 9.37 -1.38 11.93
CA ASN A 33 8.14 -0.72 11.52
C ASN A 33 8.44 0.38 10.51
N THR A 34 7.73 0.33 9.38
CA THR A 34 8.00 1.17 8.22
C THR A 34 6.76 1.97 7.86
N VAL A 35 6.94 3.22 7.47
CA VAL A 35 5.86 4.12 7.07
C VAL A 35 6.10 4.62 5.66
N TRP A 36 5.16 4.37 4.76
CA TRP A 36 5.13 4.96 3.42
C TRP A 36 4.25 6.20 3.41
N LYS A 37 4.77 7.28 2.82
CA LYS A 37 4.17 8.62 2.77
C LYS A 37 4.16 9.16 1.35
N SER A 38 3.16 9.97 1.02
CA SER A 38 3.00 10.60 -0.29
C SER A 38 4.18 11.49 -0.72
N ALA A 39 4.95 12.03 0.23
CA ALA A 39 6.15 12.82 -0.04
C ALA A 39 7.24 12.05 -0.81
N ASN A 40 7.15 10.72 -0.83
CA ASN A 40 8.10 9.80 -1.44
C ASN A 40 7.46 9.03 -2.62
N ASN A 41 6.40 9.58 -3.20
CA ASN A 41 5.70 8.96 -4.32
C ASN A 41 6.44 9.13 -5.65
N PRO A 42 6.37 8.12 -6.54
CA PRO A 42 5.78 6.80 -6.32
C PRO A 42 6.73 5.84 -5.59
N TYR A 43 6.16 4.84 -4.89
CA TYR A 43 6.90 3.68 -4.41
C TYR A 43 6.93 2.61 -5.51
N HIS A 44 8.11 2.29 -6.02
CA HIS A 44 8.33 1.21 -6.98
C HIS A 44 8.73 -0.07 -6.24
N VAL A 45 7.89 -1.09 -6.34
CA VAL A 45 8.19 -2.43 -5.84
C VAL A 45 9.09 -3.12 -6.86
N THR A 46 10.39 -3.18 -6.57
CA THR A 46 11.43 -3.70 -7.49
C THR A 46 11.84 -5.14 -7.19
N SER A 47 11.30 -5.71 -6.11
CA SER A 47 11.33 -7.13 -5.75
C SER A 47 10.26 -7.36 -4.68
N ASP A 48 10.01 -8.60 -4.26
CA ASP A 48 9.10 -8.87 -3.15
C ASP A 48 9.42 -8.00 -1.93
N PHE A 49 8.48 -7.15 -1.52
CA PHE A 49 8.58 -6.39 -0.26
C PHE A 49 7.96 -7.21 0.86
N GLN A 50 8.78 -7.66 1.81
CA GLN A 50 8.32 -8.60 2.83
C GLN A 50 8.21 -7.91 4.18
N VAL A 51 7.03 -8.05 4.81
CA VAL A 51 6.74 -7.60 6.17
C VAL A 51 6.68 -8.83 7.06
N PRO A 52 7.75 -9.19 7.77
CA PRO A 52 7.81 -10.36 8.65
C PRO A 52 6.87 -10.23 9.86
N SER A 53 6.65 -11.35 10.56
CA SER A 53 5.89 -11.36 11.81
C SER A 53 6.47 -10.37 12.83
N GLY A 54 5.61 -9.64 13.54
CA GLY A 54 5.99 -8.60 14.50
C GLY A 54 6.32 -7.24 13.88
N VAL A 55 6.42 -7.11 12.55
CA VAL A 55 6.67 -5.84 11.86
C VAL A 55 5.37 -5.24 11.33
N ILE A 56 5.26 -3.91 11.39
CA ILE A 56 4.12 -3.15 10.87
C ILE A 56 4.55 -2.32 9.66
N LEU A 57 3.85 -2.49 8.55
CA LEU A 57 3.86 -1.54 7.43
C LEU A 57 2.63 -0.62 7.53
N THR A 58 2.87 0.69 7.61
CA THR A 58 1.81 1.70 7.54
C THR A 58 1.92 2.46 6.22
N ILE A 59 0.87 2.47 5.42
CA ILE A 59 0.80 3.23 4.17
C ILE A 59 -0.18 4.37 4.37
N GLN A 60 0.34 5.60 4.36
CA GLN A 60 -0.46 6.79 4.62
C GLN A 60 -1.21 7.25 3.37
N LYS A 61 -2.29 8.00 3.58
CA LYS A 61 -3.07 8.69 2.56
C LYS A 61 -2.24 9.32 1.44
N GLY A 62 -2.80 9.29 0.24
CA GLY A 62 -2.17 9.84 -0.98
C GLY A 62 -0.94 9.06 -1.46
N THR A 63 -0.52 7.97 -0.81
CA THR A 63 0.61 7.16 -1.28
C THR A 63 0.27 6.41 -2.56
N GLN A 64 1.19 6.41 -3.53
CA GLN A 64 1.09 5.69 -4.80
C GLN A 64 2.10 4.57 -4.85
N ILE A 65 1.66 3.37 -5.23
CA ILE A 65 2.47 2.15 -5.27
C ILE A 65 2.38 1.57 -6.69
N MET A 66 3.53 1.30 -7.28
CA MET A 66 3.69 0.70 -8.60
C MET A 66 4.52 -0.57 -8.49
N PHE A 67 4.22 -1.57 -9.33
CA PHE A 67 4.97 -2.81 -9.39
C PHE A 67 5.77 -2.85 -10.69
N ASP A 68 7.09 -2.95 -10.58
CA ASP A 68 7.98 -2.93 -11.76
C ASP A 68 7.99 -4.27 -12.51
N SER A 69 7.37 -5.31 -11.94
CA SER A 69 7.11 -6.60 -12.59
C SER A 69 5.82 -7.22 -12.06
N ASP A 70 5.19 -8.03 -12.91
CA ASP A 70 4.05 -8.89 -12.63
C ASP A 70 4.32 -9.97 -11.58
N ASP A 71 5.59 -10.30 -11.31
CA ASP A 71 6.00 -11.29 -10.31
C ASP A 71 6.24 -10.71 -8.91
N TYR A 72 6.32 -9.39 -8.76
CA TYR A 72 6.57 -8.78 -7.45
C TYR A 72 5.29 -8.57 -6.66
N GLN A 73 5.36 -8.73 -5.33
CA GLN A 73 4.25 -8.50 -4.42
C GLN A 73 4.70 -7.89 -3.09
N ILE A 74 3.75 -7.34 -2.34
CA ILE A 74 3.92 -7.03 -0.93
C ILE A 74 3.47 -8.25 -0.12
N LEU A 75 4.41 -8.97 0.49
CA LEU A 75 4.15 -10.15 1.28
C LEU A 75 4.00 -9.79 2.76
N ILE A 76 2.79 -9.93 3.29
CA ILE A 76 2.44 -9.61 4.68
C ILE A 76 2.38 -10.89 5.52
N LYS A 77 3.38 -11.08 6.38
CA LYS A 77 3.37 -12.02 7.52
C LYS A 77 3.19 -11.32 8.87
N GLY A 78 3.49 -10.02 8.92
CA GLY A 78 3.23 -9.13 10.05
C GLY A 78 1.88 -8.42 9.91
N THR A 79 1.90 -7.10 10.07
CA THR A 79 0.71 -6.24 10.05
C THR A 79 0.75 -5.21 8.93
N LEU A 80 -0.37 -5.03 8.24
CA LEU A 80 -0.57 -3.97 7.26
C LEU A 80 -1.63 -2.97 7.73
N ARG A 81 -1.30 -1.68 7.73
CA ARG A 81 -2.23 -0.58 7.99
C ARG A 81 -2.25 0.39 6.82
N ILE A 82 -3.30 0.35 6.01
CA ILE A 82 -3.52 1.35 4.95
C ILE A 82 -4.51 2.39 5.49
N VAL A 83 -4.05 3.64 5.56
CA VAL A 83 -4.74 4.76 6.21
C VAL A 83 -5.00 5.86 5.19
N GLY A 84 -5.80 5.54 4.17
CA GLY A 84 -6.23 6.50 3.15
C GLY A 84 -7.31 7.47 3.67
N MET A 85 -7.61 8.48 2.86
CA MET A 85 -8.77 9.36 3.07
C MET A 85 -9.59 9.46 1.78
N SER A 86 -10.86 9.86 1.87
CA SER A 86 -11.75 9.97 0.71
C SER A 86 -11.23 10.91 -0.39
N ASN A 87 -10.57 12.00 -0.01
CA ASN A 87 -9.94 12.96 -0.93
C ASN A 87 -8.49 12.59 -1.31
N GLU A 88 -7.84 11.73 -0.55
CA GLU A 88 -6.44 11.32 -0.72
C GLU A 88 -6.31 9.80 -0.51
N PRO A 89 -6.90 8.98 -1.40
CA PRO A 89 -6.84 7.53 -1.25
C PRO A 89 -5.41 7.02 -1.43
N VAL A 90 -5.13 5.84 -0.89
CA VAL A 90 -3.91 5.09 -1.27
C VAL A 90 -4.18 4.37 -2.59
N VAL A 91 -3.25 4.47 -3.55
CA VAL A 91 -3.45 3.93 -4.90
C VAL A 91 -2.38 2.88 -5.21
N PHE A 92 -2.82 1.68 -5.56
CA PHE A 92 -2.00 0.61 -6.10
C PHE A 92 -2.25 0.48 -7.61
N LEU A 93 -1.18 0.44 -8.39
CA LEU A 93 -1.18 0.28 -9.84
C LEU A 93 -0.43 -1.00 -10.21
N GLY A 94 -1.16 -2.02 -10.65
CA GLY A 94 -0.62 -3.29 -11.13
C GLY A 94 -0.98 -3.51 -12.59
N ASP A 95 -0.37 -2.73 -13.50
CA ASP A 95 -0.79 -2.64 -14.91
C ASP A 95 -0.42 -3.87 -15.77
N THR A 96 0.27 -4.84 -15.19
CA THR A 96 0.65 -6.10 -15.84
C THR A 96 -0.24 -7.25 -15.37
N ASP A 97 -0.71 -8.09 -16.28
CA ASP A 97 -1.40 -9.35 -15.92
C ASP A 97 -0.36 -10.34 -15.38
N GLY A 98 -0.54 -10.76 -14.14
CA GLY A 98 0.41 -11.57 -13.39
C GLY A 98 -0.30 -12.55 -12.46
N ARG A 99 0.34 -13.68 -12.18
CA ARG A 99 -0.24 -14.70 -11.28
C ARG A 99 -0.25 -14.25 -9.82
N ARG A 100 0.71 -13.40 -9.44
CA ARG A 100 0.91 -12.95 -8.06
C ARG A 100 0.10 -11.69 -7.79
N SER A 101 -0.45 -11.57 -6.59
CA SER A 101 -1.23 -10.40 -6.21
C SER A 101 -0.35 -9.19 -5.88
N MET A 102 -0.93 -7.98 -5.81
CA MET A 102 -0.24 -6.79 -5.31
C MET A 102 0.08 -6.95 -3.82
N ILE A 103 -0.86 -7.49 -3.04
CA ILE A 103 -0.72 -7.77 -1.61
C ILE A 103 -1.09 -9.23 -1.32
N MET A 104 -0.14 -9.96 -0.76
CA MET A 104 -0.32 -11.35 -0.34
C MET A 104 -0.21 -11.45 1.18
N PHE A 105 -1.29 -11.89 1.85
CA PHE A 105 -1.24 -12.24 3.27
C PHE A 105 -0.86 -13.71 3.43
N LYS A 106 0.09 -14.00 4.32
CA LYS A 106 0.58 -15.36 4.56
C LYS A 106 0.97 -15.56 6.03
N SER A 107 0.55 -16.67 6.63
CA SER A 107 0.85 -17.02 8.04
C SER A 107 0.63 -15.88 9.07
N THR A 108 -0.46 -15.12 8.96
CA THR A 108 -0.74 -13.94 9.81
C THR A 108 -2.16 -13.89 10.38
N ASN A 109 -2.36 -13.12 11.45
CA ASN A 109 -3.68 -12.79 11.97
C ASN A 109 -4.23 -11.54 11.27
N LEU A 110 -5.24 -11.75 10.43
CA LEU A 110 -5.86 -10.71 9.62
C LEU A 110 -6.54 -9.61 10.46
N THR A 111 -6.97 -9.89 11.70
CA THR A 111 -7.57 -8.85 12.56
C THR A 111 -6.60 -7.76 13.00
N GLN A 112 -5.29 -8.00 12.84
CA GLN A 112 -4.27 -6.99 13.12
C GLN A 112 -4.13 -5.98 11.99
N SER A 113 -4.61 -6.31 10.79
CA SER A 113 -4.47 -5.51 9.58
C SER A 113 -5.77 -4.82 9.19
N SER A 114 -5.65 -3.67 8.53
CA SER A 114 -6.78 -2.86 8.10
C SER A 114 -6.46 -2.13 6.80
N ILE A 115 -7.47 -2.00 5.94
CA ILE A 115 -7.37 -1.25 4.69
C ILE A 115 -8.51 -0.23 4.62
N SER A 116 -8.17 1.06 4.70
CA SER A 116 -9.14 2.14 4.57
C SER A 116 -8.82 3.03 3.37
N HIS A 117 -9.82 3.34 2.56
CA HIS A 117 -9.74 4.27 1.42
C HIS A 117 -8.59 3.95 0.45
N ALA A 118 -8.61 2.73 -0.09
CA ALA A 118 -7.61 2.25 -1.03
C ALA A 118 -8.22 1.98 -2.41
N LYS A 119 -7.46 2.26 -3.47
CA LYS A 119 -7.83 1.94 -4.85
C LYS A 119 -6.80 0.98 -5.42
N PHE A 120 -7.26 -0.17 -5.89
CA PHE A 120 -6.45 -1.13 -6.62
C PHE A 120 -6.87 -1.08 -8.08
N ASN A 121 -5.94 -0.72 -8.96
CA ASN A 121 -6.18 -0.61 -10.39
C ASN A 121 -5.20 -1.49 -11.16
N GLY A 122 -5.63 -1.95 -12.33
CA GLY A 122 -4.79 -2.71 -13.26
C GLY A 122 -5.09 -4.21 -13.22
N LEU A 123 -4.41 -4.97 -14.07
CA LEU A 123 -4.70 -6.37 -14.38
C LEU A 123 -4.22 -7.34 -13.28
N LYS A 124 -3.18 -6.96 -12.52
CA LYS A 124 -2.63 -7.78 -11.43
C LYS A 124 -3.69 -8.00 -10.35
N PRO A 125 -3.87 -9.23 -9.80
CA PRO A 125 -4.78 -9.46 -8.68
C PRO A 125 -4.44 -8.52 -7.51
N ALA A 126 -5.43 -7.93 -6.86
CA ALA A 126 -5.22 -6.90 -5.84
C ALA A 126 -4.72 -7.52 -4.54
N ILE A 127 -5.52 -8.42 -3.96
CA ILE A 127 -5.26 -8.99 -2.64
C ILE A 127 -5.45 -10.49 -2.71
N GLN A 128 -4.49 -11.23 -2.18
CA GLN A 128 -4.59 -12.66 -1.96
C GLN A 128 -4.47 -12.98 -0.47
N LEU A 129 -5.40 -13.79 0.05
CA LEU A 129 -5.46 -14.13 1.48
C LEU A 129 -4.91 -15.52 1.82
N SER A 130 -4.33 -16.22 0.86
CA SER A 130 -3.65 -17.50 1.03
C SER A 130 -3.23 -18.06 -0.33
N GLU A 131 -2.19 -18.88 -0.35
CA GLU A 131 -1.69 -19.60 -1.52
C GLU A 131 -1.40 -21.04 -1.10
N GLU A 132 -2.46 -21.84 -1.12
CA GLU A 132 -2.44 -23.21 -0.59
C GLU A 132 -2.93 -24.17 -1.67
N SER A 133 -2.23 -25.29 -1.83
CA SER A 133 -2.66 -26.41 -2.66
C SER A 133 -2.71 -27.70 -1.83
N GLU A 134 -3.37 -28.72 -2.36
CA GLU A 134 -3.16 -30.08 -1.86
C GLU A 134 -1.64 -30.35 -1.84
N PHE A 135 -1.11 -30.81 -0.70
CA PHE A 135 0.31 -31.06 -0.43
C PHE A 135 1.26 -29.86 -0.28
N THR A 136 0.82 -28.64 -0.58
CA THR A 136 1.61 -27.42 -0.33
C THR A 136 0.80 -26.50 0.58
N GLN A 137 0.84 -26.79 1.88
CA GLN A 137 0.15 -26.00 2.89
C GLN A 137 1.13 -25.34 3.84
N ASP A 138 0.81 -24.11 4.24
CA ASP A 138 1.49 -23.49 5.36
C ASP A 138 1.10 -24.19 6.67
N VAL A 139 2.11 -24.43 7.51
CA VAL A 139 1.90 -24.91 8.89
C VAL A 139 1.08 -23.89 9.69
N ILE A 140 1.29 -22.61 9.42
CA ILE A 140 0.56 -21.49 10.04
C ILE A 140 -0.34 -20.87 8.99
N LYS A 141 -1.66 -21.06 9.17
CA LYS A 141 -2.68 -20.50 8.29
C LYS A 141 -3.02 -19.08 8.72
N ASN A 142 -3.46 -18.28 7.74
CA ASN A 142 -4.09 -17.01 8.07
C ASN A 142 -5.35 -17.25 8.91
N ASN A 143 -5.61 -16.39 9.88
CA ASN A 143 -6.80 -16.45 10.73
C ASN A 143 -7.40 -15.05 10.93
N GLY A 144 -8.61 -14.98 11.50
CA GLY A 144 -9.29 -13.71 11.72
C GLY A 144 -9.90 -13.09 10.45
N ASN A 145 -10.40 -11.87 10.58
CA ASN A 145 -11.04 -11.11 9.49
C ASN A 145 -10.19 -9.88 9.14
N LEU A 146 -9.94 -9.66 7.85
CA LEU A 146 -9.33 -8.42 7.36
C LEU A 146 -10.40 -7.33 7.30
N LEU A 147 -10.20 -6.23 8.02
CA LEU A 147 -11.08 -5.06 7.92
C LEU A 147 -10.75 -4.26 6.66
N MET A 148 -11.74 -4.10 5.78
CA MET A 148 -11.63 -3.28 4.57
C MET A 148 -12.79 -2.29 4.50
N GLU A 149 -12.47 -1.00 4.38
CA GLU A 149 -13.43 0.10 4.33
C GLU A 149 -13.11 1.02 3.15
N PHE A 150 -14.12 1.37 2.35
CA PHE A 150 -13.98 2.26 1.20
C PHE A 150 -12.88 1.83 0.21
N VAL A 151 -12.81 0.52 -0.08
CA VAL A 151 -11.86 -0.05 -1.03
C VAL A 151 -12.52 -0.18 -2.41
N THR A 152 -11.83 0.28 -3.46
CA THR A 152 -12.26 0.11 -4.85
C THR A 152 -11.28 -0.79 -5.60
N MET A 153 -11.81 -1.73 -6.40
CA MET A 153 -11.04 -2.62 -7.27
C MET A 153 -11.49 -2.39 -8.72
N ASN A 154 -10.60 -1.81 -9.54
CA ASN A 154 -10.87 -1.53 -10.96
C ASN A 154 -10.00 -2.43 -11.84
N ASN A 155 -10.65 -3.30 -12.62
CA ASN A 155 -9.98 -4.28 -13.49
C ASN A 155 -9.05 -5.27 -12.77
N THR A 156 -9.26 -5.46 -11.47
CA THR A 156 -8.49 -6.36 -10.59
C THR A 156 -9.43 -7.21 -9.75
N LYS A 157 -8.90 -8.15 -8.98
CA LYS A 157 -9.67 -9.12 -8.19
C LYS A 157 -9.05 -9.39 -6.82
N LEU A 158 -9.90 -9.74 -5.87
CA LEU A 158 -9.50 -10.41 -4.63
C LEU A 158 -9.48 -11.92 -4.88
N THR A 159 -8.43 -12.60 -4.44
CA THR A 159 -8.31 -14.06 -4.54
C THR A 159 -8.13 -14.70 -3.17
N THR A 160 -8.64 -15.91 -3.03
CA THR A 160 -8.38 -16.77 -1.88
C THR A 160 -8.15 -18.18 -2.40
N SER A 161 -7.21 -18.91 -1.82
CA SER A 161 -7.02 -20.32 -2.14
C SER A 161 -6.77 -21.11 -0.87
N GLY A 162 -7.68 -22.00 -0.50
CA GLY A 162 -7.58 -22.79 0.72
C GLY A 162 -8.93 -23.12 1.35
N TYR A 163 -8.97 -24.25 2.05
CA TYR A 163 -10.20 -24.86 2.56
C TYR A 163 -10.86 -24.12 3.75
N THR A 164 -10.22 -23.08 4.30
CA THR A 164 -10.60 -22.48 5.60
C THR A 164 -10.78 -20.95 5.57
N VAL A 165 -10.61 -20.28 4.43
CA VAL A 165 -10.79 -18.82 4.35
C VAL A 165 -12.28 -18.47 4.23
N ARG A 166 -13.03 -18.68 5.31
CA ARG A 166 -14.39 -18.18 5.46
C ARG A 166 -14.33 -17.00 6.41
N ASN A 167 -14.74 -15.83 5.92
CA ASN A 167 -15.12 -14.60 6.62
C ASN A 167 -14.35 -13.37 6.12
N LEU A 168 -14.69 -12.95 4.90
CA LEU A 168 -14.50 -11.56 4.50
C LEU A 168 -15.76 -10.80 4.93
N CYS A 169 -15.64 -9.98 5.96
CA CYS A 169 -16.67 -9.00 6.28
C CYS A 169 -16.46 -7.81 5.33
N PHE A 170 -17.18 -7.81 4.21
CA PHE A 170 -17.36 -6.60 3.42
C PHE A 170 -18.39 -5.73 4.15
N SER A 171 -17.96 -4.65 4.80
CA SER A 171 -18.88 -3.56 5.08
C SER A 171 -18.89 -2.68 3.84
N VAL A 172 -19.87 -2.92 2.96
CA VAL A 172 -20.23 -1.95 1.91
C VAL A 172 -21.17 -0.96 2.58
N LEU A 173 -20.66 0.21 2.97
CA LEU A 173 -21.45 1.40 3.23
C LEU A 173 -21.38 2.31 2.01
#